data_AF-A0A660PQF9-F1
#
_entry.id   AF-A0A660PQF9-F1
#
_cell.length_a   1.000
_cell.length_b   1.000
_cell.length_c   1.000
_cell.angle_alpha   90.00
_cell.angle_beta   90.00
_cell.angle_gamma   90.00
#
_symmetry.space_group_name_H-M   'P 1'
#
loop_
_entity.id
_entity.type
_entity.pdbx_description
1 polymer ?
#
loop_
_entity_poly.entity_id
_entity_poly.type
_entity_poly.pdbx_seq_one_letter_code
_entity_poly.pdbx_strand_id
1 'polypeptide(L)'
;MSGFGFTIIIPIVLLVSFIFLYIRLQYTKNRDLLGRYQFILSGILLVSVTFWQSVKQLSVYQEWFLKEAYFYIDLAQMFILLVSVFLLIVALSFYADYWQIRKEEIEQISQKVSILTNLQKDANEPYHLLELLNISLKEIVSHLPESSGGIFLINRLRKEFVLTASVGLTQKETAQLERYPLRRNIVSQTIDIGEPMLTGEFKFISPEGNITESRFKSSLVIPFVSGTEKIGGIILLSEGSNYFGNTEIKYLYPVANWLAEKIKTARLSREHNKAIKEKNAQKEETTAFVNKILKMTSQLKTSDPLNSICQQLVGFADCSSVHVYNLNNGVLSFLSGSEPLLNLSENYRTALIDALGKNKPLIINQETTSDDGIKRIILSSLIYPFHNEGKSVALLFRKDAAPLNVSDFELKGLDIIAQFSKIVLKLVDSTKLNVNRRKGFEQIIKLLKINEIEKFEKRPDYIIDKLKKFLPTKSICIPFEKLDD
;
A
#
# COMPACT_ATOMS: atom_id res chain seq x y z
N MET A 1 26.15 -67.49 -49.78
CA MET A 1 26.43 -66.97 -48.41
C MET A 1 25.63 -65.71 -48.04
N SER A 2 24.60 -65.29 -48.78
CA SER A 2 23.83 -64.06 -48.49
C SER A 2 22.41 -64.27 -47.92
N GLY A 3 21.90 -65.49 -47.80
CA GLY A 3 20.54 -65.76 -47.29
C GLY A 3 20.44 -65.95 -45.77
N PHE A 4 21.49 -66.43 -45.12
CA PHE A 4 21.51 -66.75 -43.68
C PHE A 4 21.61 -65.52 -42.77
N GLY A 5 22.19 -64.42 -43.25
CA GLY A 5 22.29 -63.18 -42.46
C GLY A 5 20.92 -62.53 -42.28
N PHE A 6 20.06 -62.56 -43.30
CA PHE A 6 18.77 -61.86 -43.28
C PHE A 6 17.73 -62.52 -42.37
N THR A 7 17.79 -63.84 -42.18
CA THR A 7 16.82 -64.59 -41.37
C THR A 7 16.97 -64.38 -39.87
N ILE A 8 18.18 -64.16 -39.39
CA ILE A 8 18.44 -63.92 -37.96
C ILE A 8 18.17 -62.45 -37.60
N ILE A 9 18.30 -61.54 -38.57
CA ILE A 9 18.10 -60.09 -38.35
C ILE A 9 16.62 -59.74 -38.12
N ILE A 10 15.68 -60.38 -38.82
CA ILE A 10 14.24 -60.08 -38.73
C ILE A 10 13.67 -60.17 -37.30
N PRO A 11 13.85 -61.25 -36.53
CA PRO A 11 13.31 -61.34 -35.16
C PRO A 11 13.96 -60.31 -34.22
N ILE A 12 15.24 -60.00 -34.42
CA ILE A 12 15.96 -58.98 -33.62
C ILE A 12 15.39 -57.58 -33.89
N VAL A 13 15.19 -57.24 -35.17
CA VAL A 13 14.61 -55.94 -35.55
C VAL A 13 13.18 -55.80 -35.03
N LEU A 14 12.37 -56.87 -35.10
CA LEU A 14 11.02 -56.88 -34.55
C LEU A 14 11.01 -56.70 -33.04
N LEU A 15 11.90 -57.40 -32.31
CA LEU A 15 12.03 -57.25 -30.86
C LEU A 15 12.45 -55.83 -30.47
N VAL A 16 13.42 -55.24 -31.17
CA VAL A 16 13.86 -53.85 -30.92
C VAL A 16 12.73 -52.85 -31.22
N SER A 17 12.03 -53.03 -32.34
CA SER A 17 10.87 -52.20 -32.70
C SER A 17 9.75 -52.31 -31.65
N PHE A 18 9.52 -53.51 -31.13
CA PHE A 18 8.52 -53.75 -30.10
C PHE A 18 8.88 -53.07 -28.77
N ILE A 19 10.13 -53.17 -28.36
CA ILE A 19 10.65 -52.47 -27.17
C ILE A 19 10.57 -50.96 -27.36
N PHE A 20 10.95 -50.45 -28.54
CA PHE A 20 10.85 -49.03 -28.86
C PHE A 20 9.42 -48.53 -28.77
N LEU A 21 8.46 -49.24 -29.38
CA LEU A 21 7.03 -48.91 -29.30
C LEU A 21 6.53 -48.98 -27.86
N TYR A 22 6.92 -50.00 -27.10
CA TYR A 22 6.54 -50.13 -25.69
C TYR A 22 7.00 -48.92 -24.84
N ILE A 23 8.23 -48.43 -25.08
CA ILE A 23 8.76 -47.23 -24.42
C ILE A 23 8.06 -45.97 -24.95
N ARG A 24 7.88 -45.84 -26.27
CA ARG A 24 7.31 -44.66 -26.92
C ARG A 24 5.85 -44.44 -26.53
N LEU A 25 5.08 -45.53 -26.39
CA LEU A 25 3.70 -45.52 -25.92
C LEU A 25 3.60 -45.28 -24.40
N GLN A 26 4.73 -45.10 -23.71
CA GLN A 26 4.82 -44.78 -22.28
C GLN A 26 4.12 -45.79 -21.34
N TYR A 27 3.98 -47.04 -21.78
CA TYR A 27 3.44 -48.14 -20.96
C TYR A 27 4.25 -48.41 -19.68
N THR A 28 5.47 -47.88 -19.58
CA THR A 28 6.34 -47.94 -18.40
C THR A 28 5.93 -46.96 -17.29
N LYS A 29 5.32 -45.82 -17.64
CA LYS A 29 5.09 -44.71 -16.70
C LYS A 29 3.64 -44.64 -16.20
N ASN A 30 2.67 -44.99 -17.05
CA ASN A 30 1.25 -44.92 -16.69
C ASN A 30 0.73 -46.34 -16.42
N ARG A 31 0.51 -46.66 -15.13
CA ARG A 31 0.02 -47.97 -14.70
C ARG A 31 -1.46 -48.23 -15.06
N ASP A 32 -2.20 -47.18 -15.39
CA ASP A 32 -3.65 -47.24 -15.67
C ASP A 32 -3.98 -47.46 -17.15
N LEU A 33 -2.98 -47.60 -18.02
CA LEU A 33 -3.18 -47.91 -19.44
C LEU A 33 -3.71 -49.34 -19.61
N LEU A 34 -5.02 -49.46 -19.85
CA LEU A 34 -5.65 -50.68 -20.36
C LEU A 34 -5.00 -51.08 -21.69
N GLY A 35 -4.80 -52.38 -21.94
CA GLY A 35 -4.14 -52.87 -23.17
C GLY A 35 -2.66 -53.27 -23.05
N ARG A 36 -1.99 -52.96 -21.93
CA ARG A 36 -0.55 -53.22 -21.73
C ARG A 36 -0.17 -54.70 -21.84
N TYR A 37 -0.95 -55.57 -21.20
CA TYR A 37 -0.68 -57.01 -21.20
C TYR A 37 -0.91 -57.63 -22.58
N GLN A 38 -1.94 -57.18 -23.30
CA GLN A 38 -2.21 -57.59 -24.67
C GLN A 38 -1.06 -57.18 -25.61
N PHE A 39 -0.50 -55.97 -25.41
CA PHE A 39 0.66 -55.52 -26.17
C PHE A 39 1.86 -56.44 -25.89
N ILE A 40 2.31 -56.58 -24.64
CA ILE A 40 3.48 -57.41 -24.30
C ILE A 40 3.32 -58.85 -24.82
N LEU A 41 2.14 -59.45 -24.61
CA LEU A 41 1.83 -60.80 -25.07
C LEU A 41 1.89 -60.92 -26.60
N SER A 42 1.34 -59.95 -27.33
CA SER A 42 1.44 -59.92 -28.80
C SER A 42 2.89 -59.86 -29.29
N GLY A 43 3.75 -59.05 -28.65
CA GLY A 43 5.16 -58.92 -29.02
C GLY A 43 5.94 -60.21 -28.80
N ILE A 44 5.72 -60.89 -27.66
CA ILE A 44 6.37 -62.18 -27.36
C ILE A 44 5.97 -63.24 -28.39
N LEU A 45 4.67 -63.34 -28.72
CA LEU A 45 4.18 -64.34 -29.68
C LEU A 45 4.70 -64.05 -31.10
N LEU A 46 4.74 -62.79 -31.52
CA LEU A 46 5.19 -62.39 -32.86
C LEU A 46 6.71 -62.59 -33.04
N VAL A 47 7.50 -62.31 -32.01
CA VAL A 47 8.95 -62.65 -31.98
C VAL A 47 9.14 -64.17 -32.00
N SER A 48 8.31 -64.94 -31.28
CA SER A 48 8.40 -66.40 -31.27
C SER A 48 8.06 -67.01 -32.64
N VAL A 49 7.03 -66.51 -33.32
CA VAL A 49 6.64 -66.93 -34.67
C VAL A 49 7.73 -66.60 -35.69
N THR A 50 8.32 -65.42 -35.62
CA THR A 50 9.39 -65.01 -36.54
C THR A 50 10.69 -65.74 -36.28
N PHE A 51 11.02 -66.02 -35.03
CA PHE A 51 12.15 -66.89 -34.67
C PHE A 51 11.96 -68.31 -35.23
N TRP A 52 10.78 -68.90 -35.05
CA TRP A 52 10.47 -70.22 -35.61
C TRP A 52 10.52 -70.23 -37.15
N GLN A 53 10.08 -69.15 -37.80
CA GLN A 53 10.22 -68.98 -39.25
C GLN A 53 11.69 -68.98 -39.70
N SER A 54 12.61 -68.45 -38.89
CA SER A 54 14.04 -68.50 -39.18
C SER A 54 14.61 -69.92 -39.00
N VAL A 55 14.13 -70.67 -38.01
CA VAL A 55 14.48 -72.09 -37.81
C VAL A 55 14.05 -72.95 -39.00
N LYS A 56 12.88 -72.68 -39.59
CA LYS A 56 12.38 -73.38 -40.79
C LYS A 56 13.29 -73.27 -42.01
N GLN A 57 14.13 -72.24 -42.08
CA GLN A 57 15.04 -72.02 -43.21
C GLN A 57 16.36 -72.76 -43.08
N LEU A 58 16.60 -73.46 -41.96
CA LEU A 58 17.75 -74.35 -41.82
C LEU A 58 17.58 -75.57 -42.72
N SER A 59 18.62 -75.93 -43.48
CA SER A 59 18.60 -77.08 -44.39
C SER A 59 18.30 -78.41 -43.69
N VAL A 60 18.62 -78.51 -42.40
CA VAL A 60 18.42 -79.71 -41.56
C VAL A 60 16.98 -79.81 -41.02
N TYR A 61 16.19 -78.73 -41.10
CA TYR A 61 14.84 -78.69 -40.52
C TYR A 61 13.88 -79.73 -41.13
N GLN A 62 14.10 -80.13 -42.38
CA GLN A 62 13.28 -81.14 -43.09
C GLN A 62 13.47 -82.57 -42.54
N GLU A 63 14.46 -82.78 -41.67
CA GLU A 63 14.78 -84.10 -41.10
C GLU A 63 14.38 -84.22 -39.62
N TRP A 64 13.89 -83.14 -39.00
CA TRP A 64 13.63 -83.10 -37.56
C TRP A 64 12.31 -83.76 -37.13
N PHE A 65 11.33 -83.83 -38.03
CA PHE A 65 9.98 -84.30 -37.69
C PHE A 65 9.45 -85.31 -38.72
N LEU A 66 8.42 -86.07 -38.31
CA LEU A 66 7.68 -86.93 -39.23
C LEU A 66 6.96 -86.09 -40.29
N LYS A 67 6.85 -86.61 -41.52
CA LYS A 67 6.27 -85.89 -42.67
C LYS A 67 4.86 -85.34 -42.41
N GLU A 68 4.06 -86.03 -41.61
CA GLU A 68 2.71 -85.62 -41.21
C GLU A 68 2.69 -84.49 -40.16
N ALA A 69 3.74 -84.36 -39.35
CA ALA A 69 3.81 -83.35 -38.28
C ALA A 69 4.01 -81.93 -38.83
N TYR A 70 4.66 -81.76 -40.00
CA TYR A 70 4.90 -80.44 -40.59
C TYR A 70 3.60 -79.68 -40.90
N PHE A 71 2.55 -80.38 -41.34
CA PHE A 71 1.25 -79.76 -41.60
C PHE A 71 0.64 -79.14 -40.34
N TYR A 72 0.68 -79.86 -39.21
CA TYR A 72 0.16 -79.37 -37.93
C TYR A 72 1.01 -78.23 -37.35
N ILE A 73 2.34 -78.26 -37.55
CA ILE A 73 3.25 -77.19 -37.13
C ILE A 73 2.99 -75.90 -37.93
N ASP A 74 2.78 -76.00 -39.24
CA ASP A 74 2.44 -74.87 -40.11
C ASP A 74 1.08 -74.26 -39.71
N LEU A 75 0.07 -75.10 -39.46
CA LEU A 75 -1.25 -74.68 -39.02
C LEU A 75 -1.20 -73.98 -37.65
N ALA A 76 -0.45 -74.54 -36.70
CA ALA A 76 -0.25 -73.95 -35.37
C ALA A 76 0.47 -72.58 -35.46
N GLN A 77 1.49 -72.46 -36.31
CA GLN A 77 2.18 -71.19 -36.51
C GLN A 77 1.26 -70.12 -37.11
N MET A 78 0.41 -70.49 -38.08
CA MET A 78 -0.60 -69.58 -38.64
C MET A 78 -1.58 -69.10 -37.58
N PHE A 79 -2.05 -70.01 -36.71
CA PHE A 79 -2.96 -69.68 -35.62
C PHE A 79 -2.32 -68.72 -34.61
N ILE A 80 -1.07 -68.97 -34.21
CA ILE A 80 -0.33 -68.09 -33.29
C ILE A 80 -0.12 -66.71 -33.92
N LEU A 81 0.19 -66.64 -35.23
CA LEU A 81 0.33 -65.38 -35.95
C LEU A 81 -0.98 -64.57 -35.92
N LEU A 82 -2.12 -65.22 -36.22
CA LEU A 82 -3.44 -64.57 -36.18
C LEU A 82 -3.78 -64.04 -34.79
N VAL A 83 -3.54 -64.83 -33.74
CA VAL A 83 -3.74 -64.42 -32.34
C VAL A 83 -2.84 -63.23 -31.98
N SER A 84 -1.58 -63.23 -32.43
CA SER A 84 -0.63 -62.16 -32.17
C SER A 84 -1.09 -60.84 -32.78
N VAL A 85 -1.51 -60.87 -34.05
CA VAL A 85 -2.02 -59.68 -34.76
C VAL A 85 -3.30 -59.17 -34.11
N PHE A 86 -4.21 -60.07 -33.73
CA PHE A 86 -5.45 -59.70 -33.05
C PHE A 86 -5.18 -58.99 -31.71
N LEU A 87 -4.30 -59.54 -30.87
CA LEU A 87 -3.91 -58.93 -29.60
C LEU A 87 -3.25 -57.55 -29.78
N LEU A 88 -2.46 -57.39 -30.85
CA LEU A 88 -1.83 -56.11 -31.19
C LEU A 88 -2.87 -55.06 -31.58
N ILE A 89 -3.89 -55.43 -32.37
CA ILE A 89 -5.01 -54.54 -32.73
C ILE A 89 -5.78 -54.11 -31.48
N VAL A 90 -6.12 -55.04 -30.60
CA VAL A 90 -6.83 -54.76 -29.34
C VAL A 90 -6.02 -53.81 -28.45
N ALA A 91 -4.71 -54.04 -28.33
CA ALA A 91 -3.83 -53.16 -27.56
C ALA A 91 -3.76 -51.73 -28.12
N LEU A 92 -3.72 -51.57 -29.45
CA LEU A 92 -3.73 -50.26 -30.09
C LEU A 92 -5.09 -49.55 -29.94
N SER A 93 -6.19 -50.29 -29.97
CA SER A 93 -7.54 -49.74 -29.73
C SER A 93 -7.65 -49.15 -28.33
N PHE A 94 -7.27 -49.89 -27.29
CA PHE A 94 -7.30 -49.37 -25.92
C PHE A 94 -6.39 -48.16 -25.71
N TYR A 95 -5.23 -48.13 -26.39
CA TYR A 95 -4.35 -46.97 -26.38
C TYR A 95 -5.03 -45.75 -27.01
N ALA A 96 -5.71 -45.92 -28.15
CA ALA A 96 -6.44 -44.83 -28.80
C ALA A 96 -7.55 -44.27 -27.91
N ASP A 97 -8.35 -45.14 -27.28
CA ASP A 97 -9.42 -44.74 -26.35
C ASP A 97 -8.87 -43.96 -25.16
N TYR A 98 -7.77 -44.43 -24.55
CA TYR A 98 -7.11 -43.74 -23.46
C TYR A 98 -6.68 -42.31 -23.83
N TRP A 99 -6.12 -42.13 -25.04
CA TRP A 99 -5.71 -40.81 -25.51
C TRP A 99 -6.88 -39.91 -25.86
N GLN A 100 -7.99 -40.47 -26.33
CA GLN A 100 -9.19 -39.70 -26.64
C GLN A 100 -9.83 -39.14 -25.36
N ILE A 101 -10.04 -39.98 -24.34
CA ILE A 101 -10.58 -39.55 -23.03
C ILE A 101 -9.68 -38.49 -22.40
N ARG A 102 -8.35 -38.70 -22.43
CA ARG A 102 -7.40 -37.76 -21.84
C ARG A 102 -7.34 -36.44 -22.62
N LYS A 103 -7.53 -36.46 -23.93
CA LYS A 103 -7.63 -35.25 -24.74
C LYS A 103 -8.87 -34.44 -24.36
N GLU A 104 -10.01 -35.08 -24.19
CA GLU A 104 -11.23 -34.42 -23.73
C GLU A 104 -11.07 -33.82 -22.33
N GLU A 105 -10.46 -34.54 -21.38
CA GLU A 105 -10.14 -34.01 -20.05
C GLU A 105 -9.17 -32.82 -20.10
N ILE A 106 -8.10 -32.92 -20.90
CA ILE A 106 -7.12 -31.84 -21.09
C ILE A 106 -7.75 -30.63 -21.76
N GLU A 107 -8.65 -30.84 -22.72
CA GLU A 107 -9.34 -29.77 -23.43
C GLU A 107 -10.35 -29.06 -22.50
N GLN A 108 -11.07 -29.80 -21.66
CA GLN A 108 -11.89 -29.22 -20.59
C GLN A 108 -11.05 -28.47 -19.55
N ILE A 109 -9.88 -28.98 -19.16
CA ILE A 109 -8.97 -28.30 -18.23
C ILE A 109 -8.34 -27.06 -18.89
N SER A 110 -7.99 -27.13 -20.17
CA SER A 110 -7.45 -26.03 -20.97
C SER A 110 -8.47 -24.91 -21.14
N GLN A 111 -9.74 -25.24 -21.42
CA GLN A 111 -10.86 -24.29 -21.41
C GLN A 111 -11.07 -23.67 -20.02
N LYS A 112 -10.91 -24.44 -18.94
CA LYS A 112 -10.96 -23.92 -17.55
C LYS A 112 -9.78 -22.97 -17.24
N VAL A 113 -8.58 -23.25 -17.78
CA VAL A 113 -7.39 -22.41 -17.61
C VAL A 113 -7.44 -21.18 -18.50
N SER A 114 -8.06 -21.23 -19.68
CA SER A 114 -8.18 -20.06 -20.58
C SER A 114 -9.12 -18.98 -20.03
N ILE A 115 -10.16 -19.37 -19.29
CA ILE A 115 -10.98 -18.43 -18.51
C ILE A 115 -10.12 -17.74 -17.45
N LEU A 116 -9.29 -18.50 -16.72
CA LEU A 116 -8.38 -17.94 -15.71
C LEU A 116 -7.28 -17.06 -16.31
N THR A 117 -6.71 -17.41 -17.46
CA THR A 117 -5.67 -16.60 -18.11
C THR A 117 -6.23 -15.36 -18.79
N ASN A 118 -7.44 -15.42 -19.35
CA ASN A 118 -8.14 -14.23 -19.84
C ASN A 118 -8.53 -13.30 -18.68
N LEU A 119 -9.01 -13.84 -17.54
CA LEU A 119 -9.23 -13.07 -16.32
C LEU A 119 -7.93 -12.51 -15.72
N GLN A 120 -6.80 -13.21 -15.85
CA GLN A 120 -5.49 -12.73 -15.37
C GLN A 120 -4.87 -11.68 -16.30
N LYS A 121 -5.13 -11.73 -17.61
CA LYS A 121 -4.60 -10.76 -18.59
C LYS A 121 -5.28 -9.40 -18.45
N ASP A 122 -6.56 -9.38 -18.08
CA ASP A 122 -7.29 -8.14 -17.76
C ASP A 122 -7.05 -7.65 -16.32
N ALA A 123 -6.64 -8.51 -15.37
CA ALA A 123 -6.43 -8.11 -13.97
C ALA A 123 -5.13 -7.31 -13.67
N ASN A 124 -4.37 -6.90 -14.69
CA ASN A 124 -3.15 -6.09 -14.53
C ASN A 124 -3.39 -4.58 -14.58
N GLU A 125 -4.61 -4.14 -14.89
CA GLU A 125 -5.00 -2.76 -14.67
C GLU A 125 -5.67 -2.62 -13.28
N PRO A 126 -5.53 -1.47 -12.59
CA PRO A 126 -6.14 -1.23 -11.28
C PRO A 126 -7.67 -1.09 -11.41
N TYR A 127 -8.35 -2.17 -11.77
CA TYR A 127 -9.80 -2.25 -11.86
C TYR A 127 -10.42 -1.86 -10.52
N HIS A 128 -11.41 -0.98 -10.58
CA HIS A 128 -12.29 -0.73 -9.45
C HIS A 128 -12.91 -2.07 -9.09
N LEU A 129 -12.53 -2.67 -7.95
CA LEU A 129 -13.00 -3.96 -7.43
C LEU A 129 -14.49 -4.29 -7.73
N LEU A 130 -15.34 -3.27 -7.71
CA LEU A 130 -16.76 -3.34 -8.06
C LEU A 130 -17.03 -3.84 -9.49
N GLU A 131 -16.24 -3.38 -10.46
CA GLU A 131 -16.34 -3.75 -11.87
C GLU A 131 -15.95 -5.21 -12.09
N LEU A 132 -14.84 -5.65 -11.47
CA LEU A 132 -14.43 -7.06 -11.47
C LEU A 132 -15.56 -7.96 -10.94
N LEU A 133 -16.17 -7.57 -9.82
CA LEU A 133 -17.27 -8.33 -9.22
C LEU A 133 -18.53 -8.34 -10.10
N ASN A 134 -18.87 -7.21 -10.73
CA ASN A 134 -19.97 -7.13 -11.69
C ASN A 134 -19.76 -8.01 -12.91
N ILE A 135 -18.57 -7.95 -13.53
CA ILE A 135 -18.22 -8.78 -14.69
C ILE A 135 -18.26 -10.26 -14.31
N SER A 136 -17.65 -10.62 -13.16
CA SER A 136 -17.63 -12.00 -12.69
C SER A 136 -19.03 -12.54 -12.41
N LEU A 137 -19.89 -11.75 -11.76
CA LEU A 137 -21.27 -12.15 -11.50
C LEU A 137 -22.07 -12.32 -12.80
N LYS A 138 -21.90 -11.41 -13.76
CA LYS A 138 -22.56 -11.48 -15.07
C LYS A 138 -22.15 -12.73 -15.84
N GLU A 139 -20.85 -13.06 -15.82
CA GLU A 139 -20.34 -14.29 -16.44
C GLU A 139 -20.94 -15.53 -15.77
N ILE A 140 -20.91 -15.61 -14.43
CA ILE A 140 -21.50 -16.73 -13.67
C ILE A 140 -22.98 -16.94 -14.01
N VAL A 141 -23.77 -15.86 -14.04
CA VAL A 141 -25.21 -15.93 -14.34
C VAL A 141 -25.47 -16.27 -15.80
N SER A 142 -24.60 -15.86 -16.74
CA SER A 142 -24.77 -16.17 -18.16
C SER A 142 -24.69 -17.67 -18.49
N HIS A 143 -23.95 -18.45 -17.69
CA HIS A 143 -23.85 -19.91 -17.82
C HIS A 143 -24.97 -20.67 -17.08
N LEU A 144 -25.86 -19.95 -16.37
CA LEU A 144 -26.95 -20.50 -15.56
C LEU A 144 -28.29 -19.88 -16.02
N PRO A 145 -28.96 -20.46 -17.03
CA PRO A 145 -30.20 -19.92 -17.57
C PRO A 145 -31.31 -19.88 -16.49
N GLU A 146 -32.07 -18.79 -16.41
CA GLU A 146 -33.11 -18.58 -15.38
C GLU A 146 -32.59 -18.44 -13.95
N SER A 147 -31.33 -18.04 -13.79
CA SER A 147 -30.77 -17.65 -12.49
C SER A 147 -30.64 -16.12 -12.35
N SER A 148 -30.72 -15.67 -11.11
CA SER A 148 -30.40 -14.31 -10.67
C SER A 148 -29.31 -14.39 -9.60
N GLY A 149 -28.53 -13.35 -9.44
CA GLY A 149 -27.43 -13.38 -8.50
C GLY A 149 -27.10 -12.02 -7.89
N GLY A 150 -26.44 -12.07 -6.73
CA GLY A 150 -25.95 -10.89 -6.02
C GLY A 150 -24.63 -11.21 -5.32
N ILE A 151 -23.73 -10.22 -5.28
CA ILE A 151 -22.49 -10.31 -4.51
C ILE A 151 -22.58 -9.37 -3.32
N PHE A 152 -22.29 -9.91 -2.14
CA PHE A 152 -22.25 -9.19 -0.88
C PHE A 152 -20.83 -9.09 -0.33
N LEU A 153 -20.48 -7.90 0.17
CA LEU A 153 -19.29 -7.68 0.99
C LEU A 153 -19.70 -7.34 2.42
N ILE A 154 -18.93 -7.83 3.39
CA ILE A 154 -19.19 -7.57 4.81
C ILE A 154 -18.73 -6.16 5.17
N ASN A 155 -19.64 -5.35 5.70
CA ASN A 155 -19.29 -4.13 6.41
C ASN A 155 -19.34 -4.36 7.93
N ARG A 156 -18.17 -4.63 8.52
CA ARG A 156 -18.04 -4.91 9.97
C ARG A 156 -18.37 -3.71 10.85
N LEU A 157 -18.17 -2.48 10.37
CA LEU A 157 -18.45 -1.26 11.13
C LEU A 157 -19.95 -1.07 11.33
N ARG A 158 -20.75 -1.38 10.30
CA ARG A 158 -22.21 -1.21 10.30
C ARG A 158 -23.00 -2.48 10.57
N LYS A 159 -22.33 -3.64 10.68
CA LYS A 159 -22.95 -4.97 10.86
C LYS A 159 -23.99 -5.28 9.77
N GLU A 160 -23.66 -4.97 8.53
CA GLU A 160 -24.51 -5.18 7.36
C GLU A 160 -23.70 -5.78 6.20
N PHE A 161 -24.40 -6.49 5.32
CA PHE A 161 -23.90 -6.82 4.00
C PHE A 161 -24.24 -5.70 3.03
N VAL A 162 -23.24 -5.32 2.24
CA VAL A 162 -23.40 -4.32 1.18
C VAL A 162 -23.47 -5.05 -0.16
N LEU A 163 -24.60 -4.88 -0.85
CA LEU A 163 -24.73 -5.39 -2.21
C LEU A 163 -23.78 -4.63 -3.14
N THR A 164 -22.88 -5.36 -3.76
CA THR A 164 -21.76 -4.80 -4.55
C THR A 164 -21.97 -5.01 -6.04
N ALA A 165 -22.64 -6.09 -6.41
CA ALA A 165 -23.03 -6.45 -7.76
C ALA A 165 -24.36 -7.20 -7.74
N SER A 166 -25.18 -7.03 -8.78
CA SER A 166 -26.47 -7.73 -8.92
C SER A 166 -26.80 -7.97 -10.38
N VAL A 167 -27.35 -9.15 -10.70
CA VAL A 167 -27.80 -9.53 -12.04
C VAL A 167 -29.12 -10.30 -11.94
N GLY A 168 -30.10 -10.01 -12.80
CA GLY A 168 -31.38 -10.72 -12.85
C GLY A 168 -32.42 -10.34 -11.78
N LEU A 169 -32.08 -9.42 -10.88
CA LEU A 169 -32.97 -8.89 -9.83
C LEU A 169 -33.78 -7.69 -10.32
N THR A 170 -35.04 -7.60 -9.89
CA THR A 170 -35.89 -6.41 -10.09
C THR A 170 -35.45 -5.26 -9.19
N GLN A 171 -35.82 -4.02 -9.51
CA GLN A 171 -35.45 -2.84 -8.71
C GLN A 171 -35.91 -2.94 -7.25
N LYS A 172 -37.07 -3.55 -6.99
CA LYS A 172 -37.59 -3.79 -5.64
C LYS A 172 -36.76 -4.82 -4.88
N GLU A 173 -36.39 -5.92 -5.52
CA GLU A 173 -35.54 -6.96 -4.93
C GLU A 173 -34.13 -6.44 -4.63
N THR A 174 -33.55 -5.67 -5.56
CA THR A 174 -32.23 -5.02 -5.36
C THR A 174 -32.25 -4.06 -4.17
N ALA A 175 -33.29 -3.24 -4.03
CA ALA A 175 -33.43 -2.33 -2.90
C ALA A 175 -33.54 -3.07 -1.55
N GLN A 176 -34.22 -4.23 -1.53
CA GLN A 176 -34.29 -5.07 -0.32
C GLN A 176 -32.96 -5.72 0.05
N LEU A 177 -32.06 -5.90 -0.92
CA LEU A 177 -30.74 -6.51 -0.71
C LEU A 177 -29.60 -5.50 -0.55
N GLU A 178 -29.80 -4.22 -0.89
CA GLU A 178 -28.75 -3.19 -0.85
C GLU A 178 -28.03 -3.12 0.51
N ARG A 179 -28.81 -3.24 1.60
CA ARG A 179 -28.31 -3.32 2.98
C ARG A 179 -28.94 -4.50 3.71
N TYR A 180 -28.38 -5.68 3.47
CA TYR A 180 -28.90 -6.91 4.05
C TYR A 180 -28.31 -7.13 5.45
N PRO A 181 -29.12 -7.40 6.50
CA PRO A 181 -28.61 -7.44 7.87
C PRO A 181 -27.60 -8.57 8.07
N LEU A 182 -26.56 -8.36 8.87
CA LEU A 182 -25.60 -9.42 9.24
C LEU A 182 -26.15 -10.27 10.41
N ARG A 183 -27.40 -10.75 10.30
CA ARG A 183 -28.05 -11.55 11.36
C ARG A 183 -29.19 -12.40 10.80
N ARG A 184 -29.26 -13.66 11.27
CA ARG A 184 -30.39 -14.60 11.07
C ARG A 184 -30.90 -14.69 9.63
N ASN A 185 -29.99 -14.84 8.67
CA ASN A 185 -30.32 -15.16 7.28
C ASN A 185 -29.32 -16.16 6.70
N ILE A 186 -29.68 -16.72 5.56
CA ILE A 186 -28.88 -17.74 4.87
C ILE A 186 -27.48 -17.23 4.47
N VAL A 187 -27.38 -15.96 4.06
CA VAL A 187 -26.10 -15.36 3.66
C VAL A 187 -25.15 -15.27 4.85
N SER A 188 -25.63 -14.80 6.00
CA SER A 188 -24.88 -14.81 7.27
C SER A 188 -24.47 -16.22 7.68
N GLN A 189 -25.40 -17.18 7.66
CA GLN A 189 -25.11 -18.56 8.07
C GLN A 189 -24.01 -19.19 7.20
N THR A 190 -24.11 -19.04 5.88
CA THR A 190 -23.13 -19.56 4.93
C THR A 190 -21.74 -18.96 5.18
N ILE A 191 -21.67 -17.64 5.37
CA ILE A 191 -20.41 -16.94 5.60
C ILE A 191 -19.84 -17.30 6.97
N ASP A 192 -20.69 -17.52 7.98
CA ASP A 192 -20.26 -17.94 9.31
C ASP A 192 -19.72 -19.38 9.34
N ILE A 193 -20.31 -20.28 8.56
CA ILE A 193 -19.79 -21.64 8.39
C ILE A 193 -18.51 -21.62 7.54
N GLY A 194 -18.47 -20.79 6.50
CA GLY A 194 -17.36 -20.71 5.56
C GLY A 194 -17.41 -21.78 4.46
N GLU A 195 -18.52 -22.51 4.34
CA GLU A 195 -18.76 -23.52 3.30
C GLU A 195 -19.99 -23.14 2.46
N PRO A 196 -20.05 -23.57 1.18
CA PRO A 196 -21.21 -23.35 0.32
C PRO A 196 -22.49 -23.98 0.90
N MET A 197 -23.62 -23.30 0.78
CA MET A 197 -24.93 -23.80 1.23
C MET A 197 -25.93 -23.83 0.08
N LEU A 198 -26.51 -25.01 -0.13
CA LEU A 198 -27.70 -25.20 -0.97
C LEU A 198 -28.94 -25.15 -0.10
N THR A 199 -29.91 -24.35 -0.51
CA THR A 199 -31.20 -24.25 0.17
C THR A 199 -32.33 -24.10 -0.82
N GLY A 200 -33.56 -24.34 -0.35
CA GLY A 200 -34.76 -24.15 -1.15
C GLY A 200 -35.16 -22.68 -1.26
N GLU A 201 -36.40 -22.40 -0.89
CA GLU A 201 -37.04 -21.09 -1.02
C GLU A 201 -36.23 -19.98 -0.32
N PHE A 202 -35.92 -18.93 -1.08
CA PHE A 202 -35.25 -17.75 -0.54
C PHE A 202 -36.26 -16.77 0.03
N LYS A 203 -35.94 -16.13 1.16
CA LYS A 203 -36.81 -15.13 1.79
C LYS A 203 -36.03 -13.85 2.04
N PHE A 204 -36.62 -12.71 1.66
CA PHE A 204 -36.02 -11.41 1.96
C PHE A 204 -36.27 -11.07 3.44
N ILE A 205 -35.26 -10.53 4.09
CA ILE A 205 -35.30 -10.17 5.51
C ILE A 205 -34.89 -8.71 5.61
N SER A 206 -35.80 -7.86 6.11
CA SER A 206 -35.50 -6.45 6.34
C SER A 206 -34.61 -6.25 7.57
N PRO A 207 -33.96 -5.07 7.74
CA PRO A 207 -33.22 -4.75 8.97
C PRO A 207 -34.04 -4.89 10.25
N GLU A 208 -35.36 -4.67 10.17
CA GLU A 208 -36.33 -4.81 11.27
C GLU A 208 -36.72 -6.28 11.55
N GLY A 209 -36.27 -7.21 10.70
CA GLY A 209 -36.55 -8.65 10.82
C GLY A 209 -37.85 -9.10 10.15
N ASN A 210 -38.49 -8.24 9.35
CA ASN A 210 -39.69 -8.62 8.59
C ASN A 210 -39.30 -9.54 7.43
N ILE A 211 -40.06 -10.61 7.25
CA ILE A 211 -39.84 -11.60 6.21
C ILE A 211 -40.79 -11.32 5.05
N THR A 212 -40.23 -11.16 3.84
CA THR A 212 -41.00 -11.01 2.61
C THR A 212 -40.77 -12.25 1.73
N GLU A 213 -41.87 -12.82 1.23
CA GLU A 213 -41.81 -13.94 0.29
C GLU A 213 -41.09 -13.54 -0.99
N SER A 214 -40.34 -14.48 -1.56
CA SER A 214 -39.62 -14.31 -2.81
C SER A 214 -40.18 -15.21 -3.89
N ARG A 215 -40.01 -14.83 -5.15
CA ARG A 215 -40.29 -15.72 -6.29
C ARG A 215 -39.28 -16.88 -6.41
N PHE A 216 -38.13 -16.77 -5.74
CA PHE A 216 -37.04 -17.75 -5.86
C PHE A 216 -37.27 -18.98 -4.97
N LYS A 217 -37.40 -20.15 -5.60
CA LYS A 217 -37.66 -21.44 -4.94
C LYS A 217 -36.40 -22.24 -4.63
N SER A 218 -35.25 -21.80 -5.15
CA SER A 218 -33.95 -22.42 -4.93
C SER A 218 -32.90 -21.35 -4.76
N SER A 219 -31.98 -21.53 -3.81
CA SER A 219 -30.88 -20.62 -3.58
C SER A 219 -29.58 -21.32 -3.20
N LEU A 220 -28.49 -20.85 -3.79
CA LEU A 220 -27.13 -21.29 -3.54
C LEU A 220 -26.33 -20.09 -3.04
N VAL A 221 -25.73 -20.22 -1.87
CA VAL A 221 -24.82 -19.21 -1.33
C VAL A 221 -23.42 -19.79 -1.27
N ILE A 222 -22.45 -19.04 -1.76
CA ILE A 222 -21.04 -19.43 -1.75
C ILE A 222 -20.24 -18.33 -1.05
N PRO A 223 -19.52 -18.64 0.04
CA PRO A 223 -18.82 -17.63 0.80
C PRO A 223 -17.49 -17.25 0.14
N PHE A 224 -17.08 -15.99 0.34
CA PHE A 224 -15.75 -15.49 0.01
C PHE A 224 -14.87 -15.57 1.25
N VAL A 225 -14.07 -16.63 1.32
CA VAL A 225 -13.15 -16.89 2.44
C VAL A 225 -11.72 -16.85 1.92
N SER A 226 -10.86 -16.06 2.57
CA SER A 226 -9.42 -16.02 2.25
C SER A 226 -8.59 -16.26 3.51
N GLY A 227 -8.10 -17.49 3.66
CA GLY A 227 -7.48 -17.97 4.89
C GLY A 227 -8.52 -18.02 6.02
N THR A 228 -8.34 -17.23 7.07
CA THR A 228 -9.29 -17.10 8.18
C THR A 228 -10.27 -15.95 8.02
N GLU A 229 -10.10 -15.10 7.01
CA GLU A 229 -10.91 -13.91 6.82
C GLU A 229 -12.16 -14.21 5.99
N LYS A 230 -13.33 -13.96 6.58
CA LYS A 230 -14.64 -13.96 5.93
C LYS A 230 -14.90 -12.57 5.35
N ILE A 231 -14.94 -12.48 4.02
CA ILE A 231 -14.97 -11.22 3.27
C ILE A 231 -16.39 -10.88 2.83
N GLY A 232 -17.17 -11.90 2.45
CA GLY A 232 -18.47 -11.73 1.82
C GLY A 232 -18.98 -13.04 1.25
N GLY A 233 -19.83 -12.97 0.23
CA GLY A 233 -20.29 -14.14 -0.50
C GLY A 233 -21.12 -13.78 -1.72
N ILE A 234 -21.30 -14.75 -2.60
CA ILE A 234 -22.22 -14.68 -3.74
C ILE A 234 -23.50 -15.45 -3.40
N ILE A 235 -24.65 -14.87 -3.72
CA ILE A 235 -25.93 -15.56 -3.73
C ILE A 235 -26.36 -15.77 -5.17
N LEU A 236 -26.85 -16.97 -5.45
CA LEU A 236 -27.51 -17.34 -6.69
C LEU A 236 -28.93 -17.82 -6.36
N LEU A 237 -29.89 -17.40 -7.16
CA LEU A 237 -31.32 -17.54 -6.93
C LEU A 237 -31.97 -18.04 -8.21
N SER A 238 -32.94 -18.95 -8.12
CA SER A 238 -33.72 -19.41 -9.27
C SER A 238 -35.19 -19.60 -8.88
N GLU A 239 -36.09 -19.39 -9.84
CA GLU A 239 -37.52 -19.71 -9.70
C GLU A 239 -37.79 -21.22 -9.77
N GLY A 240 -36.87 -21.98 -10.39
CA GLY A 240 -36.91 -23.43 -10.44
C GLY A 240 -36.66 -24.03 -9.05
N SER A 241 -37.43 -25.07 -8.69
CA SER A 241 -37.18 -25.83 -7.46
C SER A 241 -36.01 -26.79 -7.66
N ASN A 242 -35.10 -26.91 -6.68
CA ASN A 242 -33.89 -27.74 -6.75
C ASN A 242 -33.02 -27.47 -7.99
N TYR A 243 -32.94 -26.20 -8.41
CA TYR A 243 -32.19 -25.80 -9.60
C TYR A 243 -30.67 -25.95 -9.41
N PHE A 244 -30.15 -25.71 -8.21
CA PHE A 244 -28.73 -25.81 -7.90
C PHE A 244 -28.39 -27.15 -7.25
N GLY A 245 -27.22 -27.70 -7.57
CA GLY A 245 -26.68 -28.93 -6.98
C GLY A 245 -25.17 -28.86 -6.71
N ASN A 246 -24.59 -30.02 -6.42
CA ASN A 246 -23.16 -30.15 -6.11
C ASN A 246 -22.27 -29.83 -7.31
N THR A 247 -22.80 -29.97 -8.52
CA THR A 247 -22.12 -29.64 -9.77
C THR A 247 -21.78 -28.16 -9.81
N GLU A 248 -22.75 -27.28 -9.54
CA GLU A 248 -22.58 -25.84 -9.52
C GLU A 248 -21.62 -25.41 -8.40
N ILE A 249 -21.71 -26.02 -7.21
CA ILE A 249 -20.74 -25.78 -6.13
C ILE A 249 -19.32 -26.09 -6.60
N LYS A 250 -19.09 -27.25 -7.23
CA LYS A 250 -17.76 -27.68 -7.68
C LYS A 250 -17.15 -26.72 -8.69
N TYR A 251 -17.97 -26.07 -9.51
CA TYR A 251 -17.53 -25.08 -10.50
C TYR A 251 -17.33 -23.69 -9.91
N LEU A 252 -18.23 -23.24 -9.05
CA LEU A 252 -18.26 -21.86 -8.58
C LEU A 252 -17.42 -21.63 -7.32
N TYR A 253 -17.21 -22.65 -6.49
CA TYR A 253 -16.40 -22.51 -5.27
C TYR A 253 -14.93 -22.12 -5.55
N PRO A 254 -14.24 -22.70 -6.54
CA PRO A 254 -12.91 -22.21 -6.94
C PRO A 254 -12.91 -20.74 -7.40
N VAL A 255 -13.94 -20.31 -8.14
CA VAL A 255 -14.09 -18.92 -8.60
C VAL A 255 -14.31 -17.98 -7.42
N ALA A 256 -15.15 -18.38 -6.46
CA ALA A 256 -15.40 -17.64 -5.22
C ALA A 256 -14.13 -17.48 -4.37
N ASN A 257 -13.29 -18.52 -4.27
CA ASN A 257 -12.01 -18.46 -3.57
C ASN A 257 -11.02 -17.52 -4.26
N TRP A 258 -10.93 -17.57 -5.60
CA TRP A 258 -10.10 -16.65 -6.37
C TRP A 258 -10.57 -15.19 -6.21
N LEU A 259 -11.88 -14.94 -6.27
CA LEU A 259 -12.45 -13.62 -6.01
C LEU A 259 -12.15 -13.14 -4.59
N ALA A 260 -12.23 -14.02 -3.58
CA ALA A 260 -11.90 -13.70 -2.20
C ALA A 260 -10.44 -13.22 -2.05
N GLU A 261 -9.50 -13.91 -2.70
CA GLU A 261 -8.08 -13.52 -2.72
C GLU A 261 -7.86 -12.17 -3.42
N LYS A 262 -8.53 -11.93 -4.55
CA LYS A 262 -8.46 -10.65 -5.27
C LYS A 262 -9.06 -9.50 -4.48
N ILE A 263 -10.21 -9.70 -3.84
CA ILE A 263 -10.83 -8.70 -2.94
C ILE A 263 -9.86 -8.34 -1.80
N LYS A 264 -9.27 -9.35 -1.14
CA LYS A 264 -8.31 -9.14 -0.06
C LYS A 264 -7.09 -8.35 -0.52
N THR A 265 -6.52 -8.73 -1.66
CA THR A 265 -5.35 -8.07 -2.25
C THR A 265 -5.66 -6.61 -2.61
N ALA A 266 -6.81 -6.34 -3.24
CA ALA A 266 -7.24 -4.99 -3.59
C ALA A 266 -7.47 -4.12 -2.34
N ARG A 267 -8.06 -4.68 -1.28
CA ARG A 267 -8.24 -3.99 -0.01
C ARG A 267 -6.91 -3.66 0.66
N LEU A 268 -6.00 -4.64 0.78
CA LEU A 268 -4.67 -4.44 1.36
C LEU A 268 -3.87 -3.40 0.57
N SER A 269 -3.93 -3.43 -0.76
CA SER A 269 -3.28 -2.42 -1.62
C SER A 269 -3.84 -1.02 -1.36
N ARG A 270 -5.16 -0.86 -1.23
CA ARG A 270 -5.77 0.43 -0.87
C ARG A 270 -5.34 0.92 0.50
N GLU A 271 -5.36 0.06 1.52
CA GLU A 271 -4.89 0.38 2.87
C GLU A 271 -3.41 0.77 2.88
N HIS A 272 -2.58 0.03 2.15
CA HIS A 272 -1.15 0.33 2.00
C HIS A 272 -0.90 1.67 1.30
N ASN A 273 -1.60 1.94 0.19
CA ASN A 273 -1.50 3.21 -0.53
C ASN A 273 -1.95 4.39 0.32
N LYS A 274 -2.99 4.21 1.15
CA LYS A 274 -3.42 5.23 2.11
C LYS A 274 -2.33 5.49 3.16
N ALA A 275 -1.77 4.44 3.75
CA ALA A 275 -0.68 4.57 4.72
C ALA A 275 0.58 5.22 4.13
N ILE A 276 0.92 4.91 2.87
CA ILE A 276 2.02 5.57 2.15
C ILE A 276 1.75 7.06 1.98
N LYS A 277 0.54 7.43 1.53
CA LYS A 277 0.17 8.85 1.36
C LYS A 277 0.28 9.62 2.67
N GLU A 278 -0.25 9.08 3.76
CA GLU A 278 -0.15 9.68 5.10
C GLU A 278 1.32 9.83 5.55
N LYS A 279 2.14 8.79 5.36
CA LYS A 279 3.56 8.83 5.70
C LYS A 279 4.36 9.82 4.84
N ASN A 280 4.05 9.91 3.54
CA ASN A 280 4.71 10.85 2.64
C ASN A 280 4.36 12.29 3.00
N ALA A 281 3.09 12.59 3.29
CA ALA A 281 2.69 13.91 3.77
C ALA A 281 3.45 14.30 5.05
N GLN A 282 3.58 13.39 6.02
CA GLN A 282 4.36 13.64 7.24
C GLN A 282 5.85 13.88 6.96
N LYS A 283 6.43 13.13 6.01
CA LYS A 283 7.83 13.26 5.61
C LYS A 283 8.10 14.58 4.89
N GLU A 284 7.18 15.02 4.03
CA GLU A 284 7.23 16.30 3.34
C GLU A 284 7.19 17.46 4.34
N GLU A 285 6.27 17.42 5.31
CA GLU A 285 6.18 18.42 6.40
C GLU A 285 7.50 18.49 7.20
N THR A 286 8.04 17.34 7.59
CA THR A 286 9.31 17.26 8.34
C THR A 286 10.49 17.78 7.52
N THR A 287 10.56 17.44 6.24
CA THR A 287 11.64 17.87 5.34
C THR A 287 11.58 19.38 5.09
N ALA A 288 10.37 19.94 4.90
CA ALA A 288 10.16 21.37 4.77
C ALA A 288 10.63 22.12 6.02
N PHE A 289 10.33 21.60 7.21
CA PHE A 289 10.77 22.17 8.47
C PHE A 289 12.30 22.12 8.63
N VAL A 290 12.95 20.99 8.35
CA VAL A 290 14.42 20.86 8.39
C VAL A 290 15.08 21.84 7.41
N ASN A 291 14.55 21.94 6.18
CA ASN A 291 15.06 22.90 5.19
C ASN A 291 14.92 24.36 5.67
N LYS A 292 13.83 24.70 6.37
CA LYS A 292 13.66 26.03 6.96
C LYS A 292 14.72 26.29 8.05
N ILE A 293 15.02 25.32 8.91
CA ILE A 293 16.10 25.42 9.91
C ILE A 293 17.48 25.59 9.27
N LEU A 294 17.79 24.81 8.24
CA LEU A 294 19.07 24.91 7.53
C LEU A 294 19.26 26.30 6.90
N LYS A 295 18.19 26.86 6.30
CA LYS A 295 18.19 28.24 5.77
C LYS A 295 18.38 29.30 6.86
N MET A 296 17.75 29.15 8.02
CA MET A 296 17.97 30.06 9.16
C MET A 296 19.42 29.99 9.65
N THR A 297 20.02 28.80 9.66
CA THR A 297 21.41 28.58 10.09
C THR A 297 22.43 29.25 9.15
N SER A 298 22.20 29.21 7.84
CA SER A 298 23.11 29.85 6.88
C SER A 298 23.11 31.39 6.98
N GLN A 299 22.04 31.98 7.54
CA GLN A 299 21.90 33.42 7.71
C GLN A 299 22.58 33.98 8.96
N LEU A 300 23.17 33.15 9.82
CA LEU A 300 23.86 33.62 11.04
C LEU A 300 25.05 34.56 10.78
N LYS A 301 25.60 34.57 9.55
CA LYS A 301 26.74 35.41 9.17
C LYS A 301 26.34 36.73 8.51
N THR A 302 25.05 37.00 8.31
CA THR A 302 24.61 38.26 7.70
C THR A 302 24.78 39.44 8.66
N SER A 303 24.69 40.67 8.12
CA SER A 303 24.77 41.91 8.90
C SER A 303 23.60 42.08 9.88
N ASP A 304 22.43 41.51 9.57
CA ASP A 304 21.26 41.47 10.45
C ASP A 304 20.62 40.07 10.48
N PRO A 305 21.17 39.16 11.31
CA PRO A 305 20.72 37.78 11.35
C PRO A 305 19.31 37.65 11.95
N LEU A 306 18.90 38.55 12.85
CA LEU A 306 17.58 38.49 13.49
C LEU A 306 16.47 38.78 12.48
N ASN A 307 16.65 39.81 11.64
CA ASN A 307 15.70 40.16 10.58
C ASN A 307 15.59 39.04 9.55
N SER A 308 16.73 38.53 9.08
CA SER A 308 16.76 37.46 8.07
C SER A 308 15.99 36.21 8.54
N ILE A 309 16.14 35.83 9.82
CA ILE A 309 15.37 34.72 10.41
C ILE A 309 13.88 35.02 10.44
N CYS A 310 13.47 36.23 10.84
CA CYS A 310 12.06 36.61 10.84
C CYS A 310 11.46 36.50 9.44
N GLN A 311 12.19 36.89 8.40
CA GLN A 311 11.78 36.72 7.00
C GLN A 311 11.64 35.24 6.60
N GLN A 312 12.54 34.36 7.06
CA GLN A 312 12.43 32.91 6.79
C GLN A 312 11.27 32.25 7.55
N LEU A 313 10.86 32.81 8.68
CA LEU A 313 9.74 32.33 9.47
C LEU A 313 8.38 32.74 8.90
N VAL A 314 8.32 33.69 7.97
CA VAL A 314 7.08 34.01 7.23
C VAL A 314 6.53 32.74 6.55
N GLY A 315 5.21 32.56 6.60
CA GLY A 315 4.51 31.36 6.14
C GLY A 315 4.66 30.12 7.03
N PHE A 316 5.41 30.18 8.14
CA PHE A 316 5.29 29.16 9.20
C PHE A 316 3.95 29.37 9.92
N ALA A 317 3.16 28.31 10.17
CA ALA A 317 1.79 28.43 10.70
C ALA A 317 0.90 29.41 9.90
N ASP A 318 1.17 29.53 8.59
CA ASP A 318 0.42 30.41 7.66
C ASP A 318 0.38 31.89 8.12
N CYS A 319 1.49 32.35 8.71
CA CYS A 319 1.64 33.72 9.21
C CYS A 319 2.11 34.68 8.12
N SER A 320 1.52 35.88 8.08
CA SER A 320 1.89 36.97 7.18
C SER A 320 3.16 37.69 7.63
N SER A 321 3.36 37.86 8.94
CA SER A 321 4.53 38.55 9.48
C SER A 321 5.02 37.96 10.81
N VAL A 322 6.32 38.11 11.07
CA VAL A 322 6.98 37.60 12.28
C VAL A 322 7.84 38.70 12.89
N HIS A 323 7.69 38.94 14.19
CA HIS A 323 8.40 39.99 14.93
C HIS A 323 8.98 39.46 16.23
N VAL A 324 10.06 40.08 16.70
CA VAL A 324 10.70 39.76 17.96
C VAL A 324 10.59 40.95 18.89
N TYR A 325 10.01 40.72 20.07
CA TYR A 325 9.88 41.70 21.12
C TYR A 325 10.63 41.28 22.37
N ASN A 326 11.17 42.27 23.08
CA ASN A 326 11.76 42.08 24.38
C ASN A 326 11.01 42.90 25.43
N LEU A 327 10.83 42.33 26.62
CA LEU A 327 10.23 42.97 27.78
C LEU A 327 11.31 43.20 28.84
N ASN A 328 11.70 44.46 29.03
CA ASN A 328 12.63 44.88 30.08
C ASN A 328 11.88 45.79 31.06
N ASN A 329 11.82 45.42 32.34
CA ASN A 329 11.23 46.25 33.41
C ASN A 329 9.81 46.77 33.08
N GLY A 330 8.96 45.92 32.49
CA GLY A 330 7.60 46.29 32.09
C GLY A 330 7.51 47.10 30.79
N VAL A 331 8.62 47.44 30.16
CA VAL A 331 8.66 48.15 28.88
C VAL A 331 8.90 47.18 27.73
N LEU A 332 7.93 47.08 26.83
CA LEU A 332 8.04 46.33 25.59
C LEU A 332 8.89 47.11 24.56
N SER A 333 9.96 46.49 24.07
CA SER A 333 10.86 47.03 23.04
C SER A 333 10.89 46.10 21.83
N PHE A 334 10.76 46.68 20.63
CA PHE A 334 10.92 45.95 19.37
C PHE A 334 12.40 45.67 19.10
N LEU A 335 12.75 44.42 18.76
CA LEU A 335 14.11 44.03 18.42
C LEU A 335 14.32 43.92 16.90
N SER A 336 13.46 43.17 16.22
CA SER A 336 13.46 43.02 14.75
C SER A 336 12.15 42.39 14.27
N GLY A 337 11.96 42.33 12.96
CA GLY A 337 10.83 41.64 12.34
C GLY A 337 10.99 41.51 10.83
N SER A 338 10.12 40.69 10.22
CA SER A 338 10.06 40.51 8.77
C SER A 338 9.67 41.81 8.06
N GLU A 339 8.88 42.63 8.74
CA GLU A 339 8.45 43.95 8.30
C GLU A 339 8.68 44.98 9.43
N PRO A 340 8.97 46.25 9.09
CA PRO A 340 9.02 47.32 10.07
C PRO A 340 7.63 47.54 10.66
N LEU A 341 7.51 47.35 11.98
CA LEU A 341 6.19 47.29 12.61
C LEU A 341 5.63 48.69 12.89
N LEU A 342 4.47 48.99 12.28
CA LEU A 342 3.63 50.15 12.58
C LEU A 342 2.87 49.96 13.90
N ASN A 343 2.94 50.98 14.78
CA ASN A 343 2.16 51.24 15.99
C ASN A 343 1.18 50.14 16.45
N LEU A 344 1.54 49.47 17.55
CA LEU A 344 0.64 48.56 18.27
C LEU A 344 -0.46 49.36 18.99
N SER A 345 -1.72 48.92 18.91
CA SER A 345 -2.78 49.48 19.78
C SER A 345 -2.46 49.25 21.26
N GLU A 346 -2.86 50.18 22.13
CA GLU A 346 -2.59 50.08 23.59
C GLU A 346 -3.18 48.79 24.18
N ASN A 347 -4.42 48.43 23.82
CA ASN A 347 -5.06 47.19 24.29
C ASN A 347 -4.24 45.94 23.93
N TYR A 348 -3.70 45.90 22.71
CA TYR A 348 -2.88 44.78 22.24
C TYR A 348 -1.49 44.77 22.90
N ARG A 349 -0.92 45.94 23.19
CA ARG A 349 0.33 46.07 23.95
C ARG A 349 0.16 45.53 25.37
N THR A 350 -0.94 45.86 26.05
CA THR A 350 -1.24 45.31 27.38
C THR A 350 -1.39 43.78 27.34
N ALA A 351 -2.09 43.26 26.33
CA ALA A 351 -2.25 41.81 26.16
C ALA A 351 -0.91 41.09 25.88
N LEU A 352 -0.02 41.72 25.10
CA LEU A 352 1.34 41.21 24.87
C LEU A 352 2.16 41.16 26.17
N ILE A 353 2.11 42.21 26.98
CA ILE A 353 2.82 42.28 28.26
C ILE A 353 2.30 41.20 29.22
N ASP A 354 0.98 41.04 29.33
CA ASP A 354 0.36 40.00 30.15
C ASP A 354 0.75 38.58 29.67
N ALA A 355 0.73 38.33 28.37
CA ALA A 355 1.15 37.05 27.79
C ALA A 355 2.63 36.73 28.05
N LEU A 356 3.51 37.73 27.89
CA LEU A 356 4.94 37.63 28.19
C LEU A 356 5.21 37.38 29.69
N GLY A 357 4.41 38.00 30.57
CA GLY A 357 4.48 37.78 32.02
C GLY A 357 4.05 36.36 32.43
N LYS A 358 3.04 35.80 31.75
CA LYS A 358 2.54 34.43 31.99
C LYS A 358 3.48 33.33 31.50
N ASN A 359 4.44 33.66 30.63
CA ASN A 359 5.42 32.72 30.05
C ASN A 359 4.78 31.47 29.43
N LYS A 360 3.65 31.63 28.74
CA LYS A 360 2.97 30.55 28.03
C LYS A 360 2.63 30.99 26.60
N PRO A 361 2.69 30.08 25.61
CA PRO A 361 2.21 30.38 24.27
C PRO A 361 0.73 30.79 24.29
N LEU A 362 0.38 31.87 23.59
CA LEU A 362 -0.99 32.40 23.57
C LEU A 362 -1.36 32.85 22.16
N ILE A 363 -2.58 32.53 21.72
CA ILE A 363 -3.17 33.07 20.50
C ILE A 363 -4.14 34.18 20.90
N ILE A 364 -3.99 35.36 20.29
CA ILE A 364 -4.86 36.51 20.46
C ILE A 364 -5.54 36.79 19.13
N ASN A 365 -6.88 36.70 19.12
CA ASN A 365 -7.71 37.08 17.97
C ASN A 365 -8.30 38.47 18.21
N GLN A 366 -8.08 39.39 17.29
CA GLN A 366 -8.75 40.68 17.24
C GLN A 366 -9.95 40.58 16.32
N GLU A 367 -11.14 40.73 16.91
CA GLU A 367 -12.41 40.70 16.21
C GLU A 367 -12.93 42.12 16.01
N THR A 368 -13.48 42.40 14.83
CA THR A 368 -14.38 43.54 14.61
C THR A 368 -15.78 43.05 14.38
N THR A 369 -16.76 43.89 14.71
CA THR A 369 -18.15 43.64 14.38
C THR A 369 -18.48 44.50 13.17
N SER A 370 -18.81 43.87 12.04
CA SER A 370 -19.29 44.57 10.83
C SER A 370 -20.68 45.18 11.11
N ASP A 371 -21.10 46.18 10.33
CA ASP A 371 -22.43 46.82 10.46
C ASP A 371 -23.61 45.80 10.40
N ASP A 372 -23.40 44.65 9.74
CA ASP A 372 -24.33 43.52 9.69
C ASP A 372 -24.38 42.65 10.97
N GLY A 373 -23.69 43.05 12.05
CA GLY A 373 -23.58 42.31 13.30
C GLY A 373 -22.68 41.07 13.26
N ILE A 374 -22.08 40.75 12.10
CA ILE A 374 -21.18 39.60 11.92
C ILE A 374 -19.79 39.95 12.46
N LYS A 375 -19.34 39.18 13.46
CA LYS A 375 -17.97 39.26 13.97
C LYS A 375 -17.00 38.63 12.97
N ARG A 376 -15.98 39.39 12.57
CA ARG A 376 -14.88 38.91 11.72
C ARG A 376 -13.55 39.14 12.41
N ILE A 377 -12.67 38.14 12.35
CA ILE A 377 -11.30 38.27 12.85
C ILE A 377 -10.51 39.11 11.83
N ILE A 378 -10.02 40.27 12.27
CA ILE A 378 -9.14 41.13 11.46
C ILE A 378 -7.70 40.63 11.56
N LEU A 379 -7.29 40.25 12.76
CA LEU A 379 -5.90 39.90 13.04
C LEU A 379 -5.86 38.77 14.06
N SER A 380 -5.11 37.72 13.75
CA SER A 380 -4.76 36.67 14.69
C SER A 380 -3.27 36.75 14.98
N SER A 381 -2.87 36.61 16.25
CA SER A 381 -1.48 36.71 16.66
C SER A 381 -1.09 35.61 17.63
N LEU A 382 -0.08 34.82 17.29
CA LEU A 382 0.52 33.83 18.16
C LEU A 382 1.76 34.41 18.84
N ILE A 383 1.73 34.43 20.16
CA ILE A 383 2.81 34.90 21.01
C ILE A 383 3.50 33.66 21.58
N TYR A 384 4.79 33.52 21.29
CA TYR A 384 5.62 32.45 21.84
C TYR A 384 6.74 33.05 22.71
N PRO A 385 6.57 33.07 24.04
CA PRO A 385 7.56 33.63 24.95
C PRO A 385 8.74 32.67 25.17
N PHE A 386 9.95 33.22 25.28
CA PHE A 386 11.18 32.50 25.60
C PHE A 386 12.16 33.40 26.37
N HIS A 387 13.07 32.78 27.13
CA HIS A 387 13.98 33.52 28.02
C HIS A 387 15.40 33.65 27.47
N ASN A 388 15.92 34.87 27.47
CA ASN A 388 17.32 35.16 27.13
C ASN A 388 18.01 35.97 28.25
N GLU A 389 18.94 35.35 28.97
CA GLU A 389 19.80 36.01 29.99
C GLU A 389 19.04 36.92 30.98
N GLY A 390 17.91 36.43 31.50
CA GLY A 390 17.06 37.15 32.46
C GLY A 390 16.08 38.14 31.83
N LYS A 391 16.09 38.30 30.50
CA LYS A 391 15.11 39.09 29.76
C LYS A 391 14.04 38.18 29.16
N SER A 392 12.78 38.61 29.24
CA SER A 392 11.65 37.92 28.64
C SER A 392 11.48 38.39 27.20
N VAL A 393 11.64 37.48 26.24
CA VAL A 393 11.56 37.76 24.80
C VAL A 393 10.37 36.99 24.24
N ALA A 394 9.70 37.51 23.21
CA ALA A 394 8.66 36.77 22.49
C ALA A 394 8.88 36.82 20.98
N LEU A 395 8.61 35.69 20.35
CA LEU A 395 8.29 35.63 18.93
C LEU A 395 6.81 35.91 18.76
N LEU A 396 6.49 36.89 17.93
CA LEU A 396 5.15 37.28 17.58
C LEU A 396 4.91 36.91 16.12
N PHE A 397 4.04 35.93 15.90
CA PHE A 397 3.58 35.55 14.58
C PHE A 397 2.20 36.15 14.34
N ARG A 398 2.00 36.81 13.21
CA ARG A 398 0.75 37.49 12.88
C ARG A 398 0.16 36.94 11.60
N LYS A 399 -1.17 36.87 11.54
CA LYS A 399 -1.96 36.51 10.37
C LYS A 399 -3.13 37.46 10.22
N ASP A 400 -3.29 38.00 9.03
CA ASP A 400 -4.36 38.94 8.71
C ASP A 400 -5.61 38.21 8.20
N ALA A 401 -6.78 38.76 8.49
CA ALA A 401 -8.11 38.35 8.01
C ALA A 401 -8.56 36.91 8.34
N ALA A 402 -7.79 36.14 9.11
CA ALA A 402 -8.12 34.77 9.47
C ALA A 402 -7.52 34.35 10.83
N PRO A 403 -8.15 33.39 11.55
CA PRO A 403 -7.56 32.80 12.75
C PRO A 403 -6.30 32.01 12.40
N LEU A 404 -5.33 32.03 13.31
CA LEU A 404 -4.17 31.15 13.27
C LEU A 404 -4.60 29.74 13.67
N ASN A 405 -4.28 28.77 12.83
CA ASN A 405 -4.43 27.35 13.15
C ASN A 405 -3.03 26.75 13.18
N VAL A 406 -2.58 26.33 14.37
CA VAL A 406 -1.22 25.84 14.60
C VAL A 406 -1.31 24.35 14.87
N SER A 407 -0.61 23.55 14.06
CA SER A 407 -0.59 22.09 14.24
C SER A 407 0.26 21.69 15.45
N ASP A 408 0.07 20.47 15.97
CA ASP A 408 0.93 19.91 17.03
C ASP A 408 2.41 19.84 16.60
N PHE A 409 2.66 19.63 15.30
CA PHE A 409 4.00 19.64 14.73
C PHE A 409 4.60 21.04 14.76
N GLU A 410 3.83 22.06 14.37
CA GLU A 410 4.27 23.46 14.41
C GLU A 410 4.52 23.94 15.84
N LEU A 411 3.66 23.57 16.80
CA LEU A 411 3.88 23.89 18.21
C LEU A 411 5.20 23.33 18.74
N LYS A 412 5.55 22.09 18.36
CA LYS A 412 6.87 21.51 18.68
C LYS A 412 8.00 22.23 17.95
N GLY A 413 7.77 22.61 16.69
CA GLY A 413 8.72 23.38 15.89
C GLY A 413 9.05 24.75 16.49
N LEU A 414 8.09 25.41 17.14
CA LEU A 414 8.28 26.71 17.78
C LEU A 414 9.33 26.68 18.89
N ASP A 415 9.43 25.58 19.64
CA ASP A 415 10.46 25.45 20.68
C ASP A 415 11.87 25.46 20.05
N ILE A 416 12.05 24.71 18.96
CA ILE A 416 13.32 24.68 18.21
C ILE A 416 13.63 26.07 17.63
N ILE A 417 12.62 26.73 17.05
CA ILE A 417 12.78 28.10 16.52
C ILE A 417 13.17 29.06 17.64
N ALA A 418 12.53 28.99 18.81
CA ALA A 418 12.84 29.86 19.95
C ALA A 418 14.25 29.61 20.51
N GLN A 419 14.66 28.34 20.61
CA GLN A 419 16.04 27.99 20.97
C GLN A 419 17.05 28.57 19.97
N PHE A 420 16.74 28.49 18.67
CA PHE A 420 17.58 29.08 17.63
C PHE A 420 17.62 30.62 17.72
N SER A 421 16.47 31.28 17.88
CA SER A 421 16.38 32.72 18.09
C SER A 421 17.17 33.18 19.32
N LYS A 422 17.20 32.39 20.39
CA LYS A 422 18.04 32.65 21.57
C LYS A 422 19.53 32.63 21.25
N ILE A 423 20.00 31.66 20.47
CA ILE A 423 21.40 31.59 20.02
C ILE A 423 21.75 32.84 19.21
N VAL A 424 20.85 33.24 18.30
CA VAL A 424 21.07 34.41 17.44
C VAL A 424 21.13 35.70 18.26
N LEU A 425 20.22 35.87 19.21
CA LEU A 425 20.22 37.02 20.11
C LEU A 425 21.53 37.13 20.89
N LYS A 426 22.05 36.02 21.42
CA LYS A 426 23.34 36.00 22.11
C LYS A 426 24.50 36.40 21.19
N LEU A 427 24.49 35.94 19.94
CA LEU A 427 25.51 36.34 18.95
C LEU A 427 25.43 37.84 18.64
N VAL A 428 24.23 38.38 18.47
CA VAL A 428 24.00 39.82 18.23
C VAL A 428 24.44 40.66 19.43
N ASP A 429 24.10 40.24 20.65
CA ASP A 429 24.50 40.95 21.87
C ASP A 429 26.02 40.91 22.07
N SER A 430 26.66 39.77 21.82
CA SER A 430 28.12 39.61 21.89
C SER A 430 28.85 40.50 20.87
N THR A 431 28.38 40.54 19.62
CA THR A 431 28.97 41.41 18.58
C THR A 431 28.82 42.89 18.93
N LYS A 432 27.64 43.32 19.43
CA LYS A 432 27.42 44.69 19.93
C LYS A 432 28.37 45.04 21.08
N LEU A 433 28.52 44.16 22.07
CA LEU A 433 29.44 44.36 23.20
C LEU A 433 30.90 44.50 22.73
N ASN A 434 31.34 43.66 21.80
CA ASN A 434 32.69 43.74 21.24
C ASN A 434 32.94 45.05 20.49
N VAL A 435 31.96 45.53 19.70
CA VAL A 435 32.03 46.83 19.02
C VAL A 435 32.11 47.97 20.02
N ASN A 436 31.26 47.98 21.05
CA ASN A 436 31.28 49.00 22.10
C ASN A 436 32.60 48.98 22.87
N ARG A 437 33.12 47.80 23.21
CA ARG A 437 34.42 47.63 23.87
C ARG A 437 35.56 48.15 23.00
N ARG A 438 35.57 47.82 21.70
CA ARG A 438 36.58 48.32 20.75
C ARG A 438 36.54 49.84 20.62
N LYS A 439 35.36 50.44 20.44
CA LYS A 439 35.19 51.90 20.40
C LYS A 439 35.69 52.55 21.70
N GLY A 440 35.40 51.94 22.85
CA GLY A 440 35.91 52.38 24.15
C GLY A 440 37.45 52.35 24.20
N PHE A 441 38.07 51.24 23.82
CA PHE A 441 39.54 51.11 23.78
C PHE A 441 40.20 52.09 22.81
N GLU A 442 39.69 52.24 21.58
CA GLU A 442 40.23 53.19 20.60
C GLU A 442 40.22 54.63 21.16
N GLN A 443 39.15 54.99 21.88
CA GLN A 443 39.04 56.31 22.49
C GLN A 443 39.95 56.49 23.71
N ILE A 444 40.13 55.46 24.54
CA ILE A 444 41.13 55.47 25.63
C ILE A 444 42.54 55.64 25.06
N ILE A 445 42.89 54.91 24.00
CA ILE A 445 44.18 55.04 23.31
C ILE A 445 44.35 56.46 22.74
N LYS A 446 43.28 57.06 22.20
CA LYS A 446 43.29 58.44 21.71
C LYS A 446 43.54 59.45 22.84
N LEU A 447 43.04 59.20 24.05
CA LEU A 447 43.33 60.04 25.23
C LEU A 447 44.78 59.87 25.70
N LEU A 448 45.33 58.66 25.68
CA LEU A 448 46.71 58.36 26.09
C LEU A 448 47.78 58.88 25.12
N LYS A 449 47.46 59.06 23.83
CA LYS A 449 48.39 59.57 22.80
C LYS A 449 48.52 61.09 22.75
N ILE A 450 47.88 61.83 23.66
CA ILE A 450 47.94 63.29 23.68
C ILE A 450 49.27 63.70 24.34
N ASN A 451 50.21 64.21 23.53
CA ASN A 451 51.54 64.63 23.99
C ASN A 451 51.56 65.95 24.77
N GLU A 452 50.50 66.76 24.67
CA GLU A 452 50.35 68.02 25.41
C GLU A 452 49.05 67.98 26.20
N ILE A 453 49.14 67.46 27.43
CA ILE A 453 48.09 67.65 28.42
C ILE A 453 48.29 69.09 28.94
N GLU A 454 47.34 69.98 28.70
CA GLU A 454 47.31 71.29 29.38
C GLU A 454 47.43 71.03 30.89
N LYS A 455 48.33 71.73 31.59
CA LYS A 455 48.50 71.59 33.05
C LYS A 455 47.14 71.60 33.73
N PHE A 456 46.92 70.70 34.69
CA PHE A 456 45.64 70.52 35.39
C PHE A 456 45.08 71.86 35.91
N GLU A 457 45.96 72.74 36.39
CA GLU A 457 45.70 74.11 36.83
C GLU A 457 44.98 75.00 35.79
N LYS A 458 45.21 74.80 34.49
CA LYS A 458 44.62 75.60 33.41
C LYS A 458 43.25 75.10 32.97
N ARG A 459 43.01 73.79 33.03
CA ARG A 459 41.73 73.18 32.60
C ARG A 459 41.48 71.83 33.29
N PRO A 460 41.00 71.82 34.54
CA PRO A 460 40.78 70.58 35.31
C PRO A 460 39.72 69.66 34.67
N ASP A 461 38.80 70.24 33.91
CA ASP A 461 37.72 69.51 33.24
C ASP A 461 38.11 68.93 31.87
N TYR A 462 39.34 69.12 31.39
CA TYR A 462 39.73 68.72 30.02
C TYR A 462 39.49 67.23 29.72
N ILE A 463 39.84 66.37 30.68
CA ILE A 463 39.64 64.91 30.58
C ILE A 463 38.15 64.58 30.76
N ILE A 464 37.46 65.27 31.66
CA ILE A 464 36.03 65.06 31.95
C ILE A 464 35.17 65.43 30.75
N ASP A 465 35.41 66.57 30.09
CA ASP A 465 34.69 67.00 28.89
C ASP A 465 34.77 65.96 27.77
N LYS A 466 35.93 65.30 27.64
CA LYS A 466 36.13 64.23 26.65
C LYS A 466 35.49 62.90 27.09
N LEU A 467 35.40 62.61 28.39
CA LEU A 467 34.79 61.39 28.94
C LEU A 467 33.26 61.49 29.11
N LYS A 468 32.72 62.70 29.30
CA LYS A 468 31.30 62.97 29.59
C LYS A 468 30.35 62.42 28.52
N LYS A 469 30.79 62.35 27.27
CA LYS A 469 30.02 61.77 26.14
C LYS A 469 29.88 60.25 26.21
N PHE A 470 30.62 59.57 27.09
CA PHE A 470 30.71 58.11 27.15
C PHE A 470 30.26 57.51 28.48
N LEU A 471 30.05 58.35 29.48
CA LEU A 471 29.58 57.94 30.79
C LEU A 471 28.05 57.91 30.80
N PRO A 472 27.42 56.89 31.43
CA PRO A 472 25.99 56.88 31.70
C PRO A 472 25.52 58.23 32.29
N THR A 473 24.30 58.64 31.97
CA THR A 473 23.72 59.92 32.43
C THR A 473 23.63 60.09 33.96
N LYS A 474 23.93 59.04 34.73
CA LYS A 474 23.99 59.04 36.21
C LYS A 474 25.41 58.81 36.77
N SER A 475 26.45 59.02 35.98
CA SER A 475 27.83 58.84 36.43
C SER A 475 28.35 60.05 37.20
N ILE A 476 29.06 59.79 38.29
CA ILE A 476 29.79 60.81 39.07
C ILE A 476 31.27 60.73 38.66
N CYS A 477 31.85 61.86 38.24
CA CYS A 477 33.27 61.98 37.97
C CYS A 477 33.90 62.97 38.92
N ILE A 478 35.03 62.57 39.52
CA ILE A 478 35.82 63.41 40.42
C ILE A 478 37.23 63.49 39.83
N PRO A 479 37.66 64.65 39.33
CA PRO A 479 39.04 64.87 38.93
C PRO A 479 39.89 65.11 40.20
N PHE A 480 41.08 64.51 40.26
CA PHE A 480 42.07 64.83 41.28
C PHE A 480 43.47 64.81 40.68
N GLU A 481 44.31 65.72 41.13
CA GLU A 481 45.74 65.75 40.81
C GLU A 481 46.51 65.13 41.96
N LYS A 482 47.43 64.21 41.65
CA LYS A 482 48.32 63.64 42.65
C LYS A 482 49.50 64.59 42.81
N LEU A 483 49.59 65.25 43.96
CA LEU A 483 50.79 65.96 44.37
C LEU A 483 51.82 64.90 44.78
N ASP A 484 52.86 64.74 43.97
CA ASP A 484 54.05 63.98 44.37
C ASP A 484 54.92 64.93 45.20
N ASP A 485 55.02 64.66 46.50
CA ASP A 485 55.99 65.28 47.42
C ASP A 485 57.42 64.75 47.16
#